data_AF-A0A447KLS7-F1
#
_entry.id   AF-A0A447KLS7-F1
#
_cell.length_a   1.000
_cell.length_b   1.000
_cell.length_c   1.000
_cell.angle_alpha   90.00
_cell.angle_beta   90.00
_cell.angle_gamma   90.00
#
_symmetry.space_group_name_H-M   'P 1'
#
loop_
_entity.id
_entity.type
_entity.pdbx_description
1 polymer ?
#
loop_
_entity_poly.entity_id
_entity_poly.type
_entity_poly.pdbx_seq_one_letter_code
_entity_poly.pdbx_strand_id
1 'polypeptide(L)'
;MDIISNCFERKWFYIFMFMYLLIMLPLPFFFNTQYQPGWLGIPTFIFGWLIHGITVSALIILFAWQCLKRPEYQGNIDEEQP
;
A
#
# COMPACT_ATOMS: atom_id res chain seq x y z
N MET A 1 6.51 -9.32 -17.29
CA MET A 1 5.04 -9.37 -17.26
C MET A 1 4.51 -7.96 -17.52
N ASP A 2 3.46 -7.83 -18.32
CA ASP A 2 2.79 -6.54 -18.54
C ASP A 2 1.70 -6.38 -17.47
N ILE A 3 1.71 -5.23 -16.78
CA ILE A 3 0.80 -4.88 -15.68
C ILE A 3 -0.67 -4.97 -16.14
N ILE A 4 -0.93 -4.72 -17.42
CA ILE A 4 -2.30 -4.68 -17.97
C ILE A 4 -2.82 -6.11 -18.24
N SER A 5 -1.95 -7.05 -18.60
CA SER A 5 -2.34 -8.41 -18.97
C SER A 5 -2.50 -9.34 -17.75
N ASN A 6 -1.73 -9.12 -16.69
CA ASN A 6 -1.81 -9.92 -15.47
C ASN A 6 -2.91 -9.38 -14.53
N CYS A 7 -3.96 -10.18 -14.30
CA CYS A 7 -5.07 -9.82 -13.42
C CYS A 7 -4.62 -9.53 -11.97
N PHE A 8 -3.59 -10.23 -11.49
CA PHE A 8 -3.04 -10.04 -10.14
C PHE A 8 -2.32 -8.69 -10.02
N GLU A 9 -1.40 -8.40 -10.94
CA GLU A 9 -0.65 -7.14 -10.97
C GLU A 9 -1.60 -5.96 -11.17
N ARG A 10 -2.55 -6.08 -12.09
CA ARG A 10 -3.59 -5.05 -12.33
C ARG A 10 -4.41 -4.75 -11.07
N LYS A 11 -4.85 -5.79 -10.34
CA LYS A 11 -5.60 -5.61 -9.08
C LYS A 11 -4.76 -4.85 -8.05
N TRP A 12 -3.53 -5.29 -7.81
CA TRP A 12 -2.66 -4.68 -6.80
C TRP A 12 -2.21 -3.28 -7.19
N PHE A 13 -1.97 -3.03 -8.48
CA PHE A 13 -1.73 -1.71 -9.03
C PHE A 13 -2.86 -0.74 -8.68
N TYR A 14 -4.13 -1.11 -8.94
CA TYR A 14 -5.26 -0.25 -8.60
C TYR A 14 -5.40 -0.01 -7.10
N ILE A 15 -5.11 -1.02 -6.26
CA ILE A 15 -5.14 -0.87 -4.80
C ILE A 15 -4.09 0.15 -4.34
N PHE A 16 -2.83 0.02 -4.78
CA PHE A 16 -1.77 0.95 -4.39
C PHE A 16 -1.97 2.33 -5.01
N MET A 17 -2.45 2.41 -6.24
CA MET A 17 -2.79 3.68 -6.89
C MET A 17 -3.89 4.41 -6.13
N PHE A 18 -4.93 3.70 -5.68
CA PHE A 18 -5.98 4.28 -4.84
C PHE A 18 -5.42 4.82 -3.52
N MET A 19 -4.56 4.05 -2.83
CA MET A 19 -3.92 4.49 -1.58
C MET A 19 -3.05 5.73 -1.79
N TYR A 20 -2.32 5.80 -2.91
CA TYR A 20 -1.53 6.97 -3.29
C TYR A 20 -2.40 8.20 -3.58
N LEU A 21 -3.48 8.04 -4.34
CA LEU A 21 -4.40 9.15 -4.63
C LEU A 21 -5.11 9.63 -3.37
N LEU A 22 -5.44 8.73 -2.45
CA LEU A 22 -6.10 9.06 -1.19
C LEU A 22 -5.29 10.05 -0.35
N ILE A 23 -3.97 9.88 -0.25
CA ILE A 23 -3.10 10.81 0.50
C ILE A 23 -2.84 12.13 -0.22
N MET A 24 -3.03 12.17 -1.54
CA MET A 24 -2.88 13.40 -2.33
C MET A 24 -4.08 14.33 -2.19
N LEU A 25 -5.23 13.82 -1.71
CA LEU A 25 -6.40 14.66 -1.46
C LEU A 25 -6.12 15.58 -0.27
N PRO A 26 -6.47 16.89 -0.36
CA PRO A 26 -6.26 17.86 0.70
C PRO A 26 -7.32 17.70 1.81
N LEU A 27 -7.43 16.49 2.34
CA LEU A 27 -8.38 16.14 3.38
C LEU A 27 -7.79 16.51 4.74
N PRO A 28 -8.61 16.95 5.70
CA PRO A 28 -8.15 17.45 7.00
C PRO A 28 -7.44 16.39 7.86
N PHE A 29 -7.51 15.13 7.48
CA PHE A 29 -6.78 14.04 8.13
C PHE A 29 -5.42 13.72 7.49
N PHE A 30 -5.08 14.32 6.34
CA PHE A 30 -3.76 14.24 5.72
C PHE A 30 -3.02 15.56 5.72
N PHE A 31 -3.75 16.67 5.60
CA PHE A 31 -3.19 18.00 5.51
C PHE A 31 -4.09 19.02 6.23
N ASN A 32 -3.50 19.85 7.09
CA ASN A 32 -4.15 21.02 7.65
C ASN A 32 -3.20 22.21 7.64
N THR A 33 -3.71 23.39 7.29
CA THR A 33 -2.97 24.66 7.42
C THR A 33 -3.08 25.25 8.82
N GLN A 34 -4.07 24.82 9.60
CA GLN A 34 -4.31 25.25 10.96
C GLN A 34 -4.29 24.04 11.89
N TYR A 35 -3.86 24.24 13.13
CA TYR A 35 -3.86 23.16 14.12
C TYR A 35 -5.30 22.77 14.46
N GLN A 36 -5.67 21.54 14.09
CA GLN A 36 -6.96 20.94 14.42
C GLN A 36 -6.75 19.90 15.53
N PRO A 37 -7.12 20.19 16.79
CA PRO A 37 -6.94 19.27 17.90
C PRO A 37 -7.84 18.04 17.75
N GLY A 38 -7.26 16.87 17.93
CA GLY A 38 -7.95 15.59 18.03
C GLY A 38 -7.95 15.07 19.47
N TRP A 39 -8.04 13.76 19.62
CA TRP A 39 -8.02 13.11 20.93
C TRP A 39 -6.70 13.40 21.66
N LEU A 40 -6.78 13.72 22.95
CA LEU A 40 -5.64 14.10 23.81
C LEU A 40 -4.88 15.35 23.32
N GLY A 41 -5.48 16.21 22.50
CA GLY A 41 -4.79 17.36 21.91
C GLY A 41 -3.75 16.95 20.86
N ILE A 42 -3.79 15.72 20.35
CA ILE A 42 -2.93 15.29 19.25
C ILE A 42 -3.53 15.85 17.95
N PRO A 43 -2.74 16.48 17.06
CA PRO A 43 -3.27 16.94 15.77
C PRO A 43 -3.98 15.82 15.02
N THR A 44 -5.17 16.11 14.51
CA THR A 44 -6.02 15.10 13.83
C THR A 44 -5.33 14.38 12.68
N PHE A 45 -4.47 15.08 11.92
CA PHE A 45 -3.74 14.48 10.80
C PHE A 45 -2.80 13.33 11.23
N ILE A 46 -2.29 13.33 12.46
CA ILE A 46 -1.42 12.26 12.97
C ILE A 46 -2.15 10.92 12.96
N PHE A 47 -3.42 10.90 13.37
CA PHE A 47 -4.23 9.69 13.33
C PHE A 47 -4.49 9.22 11.90
N GLY A 48 -4.75 10.16 10.97
CA GLY A 48 -4.92 9.83 9.55
C GLY A 48 -3.67 9.19 8.95
N TRP A 49 -2.50 9.78 9.20
CA TRP A 49 -1.21 9.23 8.76
C TRP A 49 -0.88 7.87 9.41
N LEU A 50 -1.18 7.68 10.70
CA LEU A 50 -0.98 6.39 11.38
C LEU A 50 -1.87 5.30 10.79
N ILE A 51 -3.18 5.56 10.66
CA ILE A 51 -4.13 4.60 10.08
C ILE A 51 -3.73 4.25 8.65
N HIS A 52 -3.38 5.26 7.85
CA HIS A 52 -2.95 5.04 6.47
C HIS A 52 -1.65 4.25 6.39
N GLY A 53 -0.63 4.61 7.17
CA GLY A 53 0.64 3.92 7.23
C GLY A 53 0.52 2.46 7.63
N ILE A 54 -0.28 2.16 8.67
CA ILE A 54 -0.59 0.79 9.09
C ILE A 54 -1.29 0.02 7.96
N THR A 55 -2.29 0.65 7.33
CA THR A 55 -3.07 0.01 6.24
C THR A 55 -2.18 -0.33 5.05
N VAL A 56 -1.36 0.62 4.58
CA VAL A 56 -0.43 0.39 3.45
C VAL A 56 0.61 -0.66 3.81
N SER A 57 1.15 -0.65 5.04
CA SER A 57 2.10 -1.66 5.49
C SER A 57 1.48 -3.07 5.45
N ALA A 58 0.25 -3.22 5.96
CA ALA A 58 -0.47 -4.49 5.89
C ALA A 58 -0.73 -4.94 4.45
N LEU A 59 -1.10 -4.01 3.55
CA LEU A 59 -1.29 -4.30 2.13
C LEU A 59 0.01 -4.76 1.45
N ILE A 60 1.14 -4.14 1.75
CA ILE A 60 2.46 -4.55 1.24
C ILE A 60 2.80 -5.97 1.71
N ILE A 61 2.58 -6.28 2.99
CA ILE A 61 2.83 -7.63 3.53
C ILE A 61 1.93 -8.66 2.84
N LEU A 62 0.65 -8.36 2.67
CA LEU A 62 -0.30 -9.24 1.97
C LEU A 62 0.07 -9.42 0.50
N PHE A 63 0.50 -8.35 -0.17
CA PHE A 63 0.99 -8.42 -1.55
C PHE A 63 2.23 -9.32 -1.64
N ALA A 64 3.24 -9.08 -0.81
CA ALA A 64 4.46 -9.87 -0.77
C ALA A 64 4.19 -11.36 -0.52
N TRP A 65 3.32 -11.68 0.45
CA TRP A 65 2.93 -13.06 0.73
C TRP A 65 2.21 -13.73 -0.45
N GLN A 66 1.36 -12.99 -1.17
CA GLN A 66 0.70 -13.51 -2.38
C GLN A 66 1.68 -13.70 -3.54
N CYS A 67 2.67 -12.81 -3.69
CA CYS A 67 3.73 -12.97 -4.68
C CYS A 67 4.57 -14.22 -4.42
N LEU A 68 4.96 -14.46 -3.17
CA LEU A 68 5.77 -15.64 -2.82
C LEU A 68 5.06 -16.98 -3.06
N LYS A 69 3.73 -16.99 -3.17
CA LYS A 69 2.93 -18.20 -3.47
C LYS A 69 2.76 -18.49 -4.95
N ARG A 70 3.15 -17.55 -5.81
CA ARG A 70 2.91 -17.61 -7.24
C ARG A 70 4.13 -18.20 -7.95
N PRO A 71 3.99 -19.32 -8.67
CA PRO A 71 5.11 -19.95 -9.36
C PRO A 71 5.73 -19.02 -10.41
N GLU A 72 4.95 -18.12 -11.02
CA GLU A 72 5.45 -17.12 -11.96
C GLU A 72 6.49 -16.14 -11.37
N TYR A 73 6.58 -16.03 -10.04
CA TYR A 73 7.55 -15.17 -9.33
C TYR A 73 8.63 -15.97 -8.59
N GLN A 74 8.52 -17.29 -8.58
CA GLN A 74 9.54 -18.21 -8.09
C GLN A 74 10.44 -18.53 -9.29
N GLY A 75 11.39 -17.65 -9.63
CA GLY A 75 12.32 -17.90 -10.75
C GLY A 75 12.95 -19.29 -10.62
N ASN A 76 13.17 -20.00 -11.75
CA ASN A 76 13.61 -21.40 -11.83
C ASN A 76 14.67 -21.79 -10.77
N ILE A 77 14.23 -22.18 -9.58
CA ILE A 77 15.13 -22.58 -8.47
C ILE A 77 15.79 -23.94 -8.79
N ASP A 78 15.21 -24.68 -9.74
CA ASP A 78 15.64 -26.03 -10.12
C ASP A 78 16.68 -26.05 -11.26
N GLU A 79 16.96 -24.93 -11.93
CA GLU A 79 17.94 -24.87 -13.05
C GLU A 79 19.39 -24.59 -12.57
N GLU A 80 19.61 -24.43 -11.26
CA GLU A 80 20.90 -24.16 -10.64
C GLU A 80 21.35 -25.36 -9.76
N GLN A 81 21.41 -26.56 -10.35
CA GLN A 81 22.20 -27.67 -9.80
C GLN A 81 23.28 -28.08 -10.82
N PRO A 82 24.58 -28.00 -10.47
CA PRO A 82 25.67 -28.44 -11.34
C PRO A 82 25.72 -29.95 -11.53
#